data_AF-G2DGI2-F1
#
_entry.id   AF-G2DGI2-F1
#
_cell.length_a   1.000
_cell.length_b   1.000
_cell.length_c   1.000
_cell.angle_alpha   90.00
_cell.angle_beta   90.00
_cell.angle_gamma   90.00
#
_symmetry.space_group_name_H-M   'P 1'
#
loop_
_entity.id
_entity.type
_entity.pdbx_description
1 polymer ?
#
loop_
_entity_poly.entity_id
_entity_poly.type
_entity_poly.pdbx_seq_one_letter_code
_entity_poly.pdbx_strand_id
1 'polypeptide(L)'
;MAITDILNAMSAKHVLVVTDSCYSGALTRAVNTELDPGMSEKTRMKWLRVIAKARSRYVLTSGGVKPVLDDSGNGHSMFANALIDVLNESKGILEGSKLFREVKSRVSARAEELNVDQSPQYAQLKRTGHEFGEFLLVGQR
;
A
#
# COMPACT_ATOMS: atom_id res chain seq x y z
N MET A 1 18.87 -15.87 -2.72
CA MET A 1 18.26 -14.82 -3.56
C MET A 1 17.48 -13.89 -2.67
N ALA A 2 17.69 -12.59 -2.79
CA ALA A 2 16.86 -11.63 -2.07
C ALA A 2 15.49 -11.54 -2.75
N ILE A 3 14.43 -11.28 -1.99
CA ILE A 3 13.08 -11.11 -2.56
C ILE A 3 13.05 -10.01 -3.64
N THR A 4 13.90 -8.98 -3.49
CA THR A 4 14.11 -7.93 -4.49
C THR A 4 14.58 -8.44 -5.85
N ASP A 5 15.37 -9.52 -5.91
CA ASP A 5 15.87 -10.09 -7.17
C ASP A 5 14.74 -10.76 -7.95
N ILE A 6 13.87 -11.49 -7.24
CA ILE A 6 12.67 -12.11 -7.81
C ILE A 6 11.73 -11.03 -8.34
N LEU A 7 11.50 -9.99 -7.54
CA LEU A 7 10.63 -8.88 -7.92
C LEU A 7 11.18 -8.14 -9.14
N ASN A 8 12.50 -7.94 -9.24
CA ASN A 8 13.13 -7.31 -10.40
C ASN A 8 12.92 -8.11 -11.69
N ALA A 9 13.11 -9.44 -11.63
CA ALA A 9 12.99 -10.34 -12.78
C ALA A 9 11.54 -10.56 -13.24
N MET A 10 10.55 -10.24 -12.41
CA MET A 10 9.14 -10.47 -12.70
C MET A 10 8.67 -9.66 -13.92
N SER A 11 7.86 -10.28 -14.80
CA SER A 11 7.23 -9.61 -15.93
C SER A 11 6.01 -8.76 -15.55
N ALA A 12 5.47 -8.97 -14.34
CA ALA A 12 4.35 -8.20 -13.81
C ALA A 12 4.67 -6.70 -13.75
N LYS A 13 3.74 -5.91 -14.27
CA LYS A 13 3.84 -4.43 -14.26
C LYS A 13 3.59 -3.87 -12.87
N HIS A 14 2.54 -4.35 -12.21
CA HIS A 14 2.11 -3.87 -10.90
C HIS A 14 2.36 -4.94 -9.86
N VAL A 15 3.21 -4.64 -8.88
CA VAL A 15 3.49 -5.51 -7.74
C VAL A 15 3.32 -4.70 -6.46
N LEU A 16 2.48 -5.19 -5.56
CA LEU A 16 2.38 -4.71 -4.20
C LEU A 16 2.76 -5.83 -3.26
N VAL A 17 3.83 -5.63 -2.49
CA VAL A 17 4.21 -6.53 -1.40
C VAL A 17 3.51 -6.04 -0.14
N VAL A 18 2.67 -6.87 0.47
CA VAL A 18 2.02 -6.56 1.73
C VAL A 18 2.67 -7.38 2.84
N THR A 19 3.13 -6.74 3.92
CA THR A 19 3.76 -7.42 5.05
C THR A 19 3.12 -7.00 6.37
N ASP A 20 2.61 -7.98 7.10
CA ASP A 20 2.16 -7.76 8.48
C ASP A 20 3.31 -8.02 9.48
N SER A 21 4.45 -7.41 9.18
CA SER A 21 5.69 -7.48 9.94
C SER A 21 6.64 -6.39 9.45
N CYS A 22 7.68 -6.09 10.24
CA CYS A 22 8.72 -5.15 9.83
C CYS A 22 9.46 -5.70 8.60
N TYR A 23 9.35 -5.01 7.46
CA TYR A 23 10.15 -5.34 6.29
C TYR A 23 11.49 -4.59 6.33
N SER A 24 12.57 -5.29 6.71
CA SER A 24 13.92 -4.74 6.86
C SER A 24 14.61 -4.32 5.55
N GLY A 25 14.09 -4.77 4.41
CA GLY A 25 14.69 -4.55 3.09
C GLY A 25 14.37 -3.20 2.44
N ALA A 26 13.50 -2.37 3.03
CA ALA A 26 13.05 -1.16 2.39
C ALA A 26 13.74 0.09 2.97
N LEU A 27 14.74 0.60 2.25
CA LEU A 27 15.07 2.03 2.30
C LEU A 27 13.89 2.80 1.70
N THR A 28 12.84 2.99 2.49
CA THR A 28 11.58 3.61 2.10
C THR A 28 11.74 5.12 2.06
N ARG A 29 11.72 5.71 0.87
CA ARG A 29 11.35 7.12 0.77
C ARG A 29 9.83 7.13 0.63
N ALA A 30 9.14 7.77 1.57
CA ALA A 30 7.71 8.01 1.44
C ALA A 30 7.47 8.73 0.11
N VAL A 31 6.46 8.30 -0.64
CA VAL A 31 6.19 8.83 -1.97
C VAL A 31 4.91 9.64 -1.92
N ASN A 32 5.01 10.90 -2.34
CA ASN A 32 3.86 11.75 -2.58
C ASN A 32 3.54 11.69 -4.08
N THR A 33 2.78 10.68 -4.50
CA THR A 33 2.23 10.58 -5.87
C THR A 33 0.72 10.82 -5.84
N GLU A 34 0.29 11.85 -5.13
CA GLU A 34 -1.12 12.20 -5.08
C GLU A 34 -1.57 12.77 -6.43
N LEU A 35 -2.67 12.20 -6.92
CA LEU A 35 -3.46 12.82 -7.96
C LEU A 35 -4.17 14.03 -7.36
N ASP A 36 -4.11 15.15 -8.06
CA ASP A 36 -4.83 16.37 -7.69
C ASP A 36 -6.34 16.07 -7.56
N PRO A 37 -6.94 16.27 -6.38
CA PRO A 37 -8.37 16.04 -6.17
C PRO A 37 -9.27 16.98 -6.99
N GLY A 38 -8.74 18.10 -7.51
CA GLY A 38 -9.44 19.01 -8.42
C GLY A 38 -9.49 18.54 -9.88
N MET A 39 -8.87 17.41 -10.21
CA MET A 39 -8.77 16.90 -11.58
C MET A 39 -10.12 16.38 -12.11
N SER A 40 -10.48 16.75 -13.34
CA SER A 40 -11.68 16.20 -13.99
C SER A 40 -11.58 14.68 -14.18
N GLU A 41 -12.71 13.99 -14.16
CA GLU A 41 -12.75 12.52 -14.30
C GLU A 41 -12.08 12.05 -15.60
N LYS A 42 -12.27 12.78 -16.71
CA LYS A 42 -11.65 12.47 -18.00
C LYS A 42 -10.12 12.53 -17.93
N THR A 43 -9.58 13.56 -17.28
CA THR A 43 -8.13 13.71 -17.10
C THR A 43 -7.59 12.64 -16.17
N ARG A 44 -8.30 12.35 -15.07
CA ARG A 44 -7.97 11.25 -14.15
C ARG A 44 -7.91 9.91 -14.88
N MET A 45 -8.91 9.59 -15.69
CA MET A 45 -8.93 8.34 -16.47
C MET A 45 -7.81 8.26 -17.51
N LYS A 46 -7.47 9.38 -18.16
CA LYS A 46 -6.31 9.43 -19.08
C LYS A 46 -5.01 9.15 -18.32
N TRP A 47 -4.85 9.72 -17.13
CA TRP A 47 -3.69 9.51 -16.29
C TRP A 47 -3.57 8.08 -15.76
N LEU A 48 -4.67 7.50 -15.27
CA LEU A 48 -4.70 6.11 -14.80
C LEU A 48 -4.30 5.13 -15.91
N ARG A 49 -4.69 5.39 -17.17
CA ARG A 49 -4.25 4.58 -18.32
C ARG A 49 -2.75 4.68 -18.61
N VAL A 50 -2.12 5.81 -18.30
CA VAL A 50 -0.66 5.97 -18.40
C VAL A 50 0.02 5.17 -17.30
N ILE A 51 -0.40 5.34 -16.04
CA ILE A 51 0.15 4.58 -14.90
C ILE A 51 -0.01 3.06 -15.12
N ALA A 52 -1.17 2.62 -15.59
CA ALA A 52 -1.44 1.20 -15.80
C ALA A 52 -0.43 0.50 -16.74
N LYS A 53 0.23 1.26 -17.62
CA LYS A 53 1.22 0.73 -18.57
C LYS A 53 2.63 0.65 -18.00
N ALA A 54 2.97 1.47 -17.01
CA ALA A 54 4.29 1.56 -16.39
C ALA A 54 4.49 0.47 -15.33
N ARG A 55 5.75 0.16 -15.02
CA ARG A 55 6.10 -0.72 -13.90
C ARG A 55 6.00 0.04 -12.58
N SER A 56 5.17 -0.48 -11.68
CA SER A 56 4.89 0.06 -10.37
C SER A 56 5.08 -1.04 -9.31
N ARG A 57 6.06 -0.83 -8.43
CA ARG A 57 6.48 -1.82 -7.42
C ARG A 57 6.60 -1.15 -6.07
N TYR A 58 5.70 -1.54 -5.16
CA TYR A 58 5.55 -0.94 -3.85
C TYR A 58 5.53 -2.01 -2.76
N VAL A 59 5.82 -1.58 -1.54
CA VAL A 59 5.60 -2.33 -0.32
C VAL A 59 4.65 -1.55 0.59
N LEU A 60 3.70 -2.25 1.20
CA LEU A 60 2.82 -1.77 2.26
C LEU A 60 3.06 -2.64 3.50
N THR A 61 3.51 -2.05 4.60
CA THR A 61 3.84 -2.78 5.84
C THR A 61 3.01 -2.28 7.01
N SER A 62 2.72 -3.14 7.98
CA SER A 62 2.10 -2.72 9.26
C SER A 62 2.95 -1.71 10.05
N GLY A 63 4.28 -1.79 9.94
CA GLY A 63 5.22 -0.85 10.56
C GLY A 63 5.24 -0.93 12.10
N GLY A 64 6.25 -0.34 12.73
CA GLY A 64 6.48 -0.43 14.18
C GLY A 64 7.50 -1.52 14.55
N VAL A 65 8.19 -1.33 15.69
CA VAL A 65 9.28 -2.21 16.18
C VAL A 65 8.79 -3.22 17.24
N LYS A 66 7.55 -3.06 17.69
CA LYS A 66 6.93 -3.88 18.73
C LYS A 66 6.07 -4.99 18.11
N PRO A 67 5.86 -6.12 18.81
CA PRO A 67 5.01 -7.20 18.30
C PRO A 67 3.63 -6.65 17.92
N VAL A 68 3.15 -7.05 16.75
CA VAL A 68 1.81 -6.72 16.26
C VAL A 68 0.80 -7.35 17.22
N LEU A 69 -0.08 -6.54 17.82
CA LEU A 69 -1.13 -7.06 18.68
C LEU A 69 -2.24 -7.68 17.80
N ASP A 70 -2.50 -8.97 18.01
CA ASP A 70 -3.70 -9.65 17.55
C ASP A 70 -4.88 -9.19 18.43
N ASP A 71 -5.46 -8.03 18.15
CA ASP A 71 -6.51 -7.45 19.01
C ASP A 71 -7.69 -6.87 18.23
N SER A 72 -8.29 -7.70 17.38
CA SER A 72 -9.59 -7.41 16.75
C SER A 72 -10.65 -8.47 17.02
N GLY A 73 -10.36 -9.48 17.83
CA GLY A 73 -11.31 -10.55 18.18
C GLY A 73 -11.71 -11.50 17.03
N ASN A 74 -11.25 -11.26 15.80
CA ASN A 74 -11.55 -12.07 14.61
C ASN A 74 -10.32 -12.79 14.03
N GLY A 75 -9.17 -12.78 14.73
CA GLY A 75 -7.95 -13.47 14.31
C GLY A 75 -7.07 -12.71 13.31
N HIS A 76 -7.30 -11.41 13.12
CA HIS A 76 -6.45 -10.54 12.31
C HIS A 76 -5.73 -9.50 13.17
N SER A 77 -4.57 -9.01 12.72
CA SER A 77 -3.98 -7.82 13.34
C SER A 77 -4.81 -6.57 13.05
N MET A 78 -4.63 -5.49 13.81
CA MET A 78 -5.29 -4.21 13.49
C MET A 78 -4.94 -3.70 12.08
N PHE A 79 -3.72 -3.94 11.59
CA PHE A 79 -3.32 -3.61 10.22
C PHE A 79 -4.08 -4.45 9.19
N ALA A 80 -4.15 -5.77 9.39
CA ALA A 80 -4.84 -6.68 8.48
C ALA A 80 -6.34 -6.36 8.40
N ASN A 81 -6.99 -6.06 9.53
CA ASN A 81 -8.40 -5.62 9.52
C ASN A 81 -8.57 -4.32 8.75
N ALA A 82 -7.78 -3.30 9.07
CA ALA A 82 -7.86 -2.02 8.38
C ALA A 82 -7.66 -2.18 6.85
N LEU A 83 -6.72 -3.05 6.45
CA LEU A 83 -6.51 -3.38 5.04
C LEU A 83 -7.73 -4.03 4.39
N ILE A 84 -8.28 -5.07 5.03
CA ILE A 84 -9.46 -5.80 4.53
C ILE A 84 -10.67 -4.86 4.42
N ASP A 85 -10.93 -4.05 5.43
CA ASP A 85 -12.09 -3.15 5.46
C ASP A 85 -11.99 -2.11 4.35
N VAL A 86 -10.83 -1.48 4.16
CA VAL A 86 -10.63 -0.51 3.07
C VAL A 86 -10.80 -1.17 1.70
N LEU A 87 -10.31 -2.39 1.51
CA LEU A 87 -10.49 -3.13 0.26
C LEU A 87 -11.97 -3.45 -0.01
N ASN A 88 -12.72 -3.85 1.01
CA ASN A 88 -14.15 -4.19 0.91
C ASN A 88 -15.03 -2.95 0.65
N GLU A 89 -14.69 -1.81 1.24
CA GLU A 89 -15.45 -0.55 1.07
C GLU A 89 -15.12 0.16 -0.24
N SER A 90 -13.95 -0.12 -0.83
CA SER A 90 -13.47 0.54 -2.04
C SER A 90 -14.26 0.11 -3.28
N LYS A 91 -14.70 1.11 -4.06
CA LYS A 91 -15.39 0.90 -5.34
C LYS A 91 -14.56 1.42 -6.50
N GLY A 92 -14.47 0.64 -7.57
CA GLY A 92 -13.78 1.03 -8.80
C GLY A 92 -12.26 0.88 -8.70
N ILE A 93 -11.52 1.88 -9.21
CA ILE A 93 -10.05 1.91 -9.19
C ILE A 93 -9.59 2.58 -7.90
N LEU A 94 -8.82 1.84 -7.10
CA LEU A 94 -8.19 2.30 -5.87
C LEU A 94 -6.67 2.42 -6.07
N GLU A 95 -6.15 3.63 -5.94
CA GLU A 95 -4.72 3.90 -5.98
C GLU A 95 -4.03 3.45 -4.68
N GLY A 96 -2.80 2.91 -4.77
CA GLY A 96 -2.05 2.38 -3.64
C GLY A 96 -1.77 3.41 -2.54
N SER A 97 -1.49 4.67 -2.89
CA SER A 97 -1.37 5.75 -1.91
C SER A 97 -2.70 6.06 -1.22
N LYS A 98 -3.84 5.95 -1.92
CA LYS A 98 -5.16 6.10 -1.29
C LYS A 98 -5.43 4.97 -0.33
N LEU A 99 -5.21 3.70 -0.73
CA LEU A 99 -5.28 2.55 0.15
C LEU A 99 -4.43 2.78 1.42
N PHE A 100 -3.18 3.19 1.24
CA PHE A 100 -2.27 3.47 2.35
C PHE A 100 -2.80 4.54 3.32
N ARG A 101 -3.29 5.67 2.83
CA ARG A 101 -3.82 6.74 3.69
C ARG A 101 -4.99 6.26 4.54
N GLU A 102 -5.94 5.55 3.93
CA GLU A 102 -7.10 5.01 4.65
C GLU A 102 -6.69 3.97 5.69
N VAL A 103 -5.81 3.04 5.33
CA VAL A 103 -5.28 2.03 6.26
C VAL A 103 -4.52 2.69 7.40
N LYS A 104 -3.62 3.62 7.10
CA LYS A 104 -2.84 4.35 8.10
C LYS A 104 -3.75 5.13 9.05
N SER A 105 -4.80 5.77 8.55
CA SER A 105 -5.78 6.49 9.38
C SER A 105 -6.44 5.55 10.40
N ARG A 106 -6.95 4.40 9.95
CA ARG A 106 -7.61 3.40 10.82
C ARG A 106 -6.64 2.79 11.83
N VAL A 107 -5.44 2.43 11.40
CA VAL A 107 -4.42 1.86 12.28
C VAL A 107 -3.96 2.89 13.31
N SER A 108 -3.72 4.14 12.93
CA SER A 108 -3.34 5.20 13.88
C SER A 108 -4.41 5.43 14.95
N ALA A 109 -5.69 5.47 14.56
CA ALA A 109 -6.79 5.62 15.51
C ALA A 109 -6.84 4.46 16.51
N ARG A 110 -6.73 3.22 16.02
CA ARG A 110 -6.72 2.02 16.89
C ARG A 110 -5.47 1.93 17.76
N ALA A 111 -4.32 2.33 17.23
CA ALA A 111 -3.06 2.35 17.95
C ALA A 111 -3.09 3.36 19.11
N GLU A 112 -3.74 4.52 18.92
CA GLU A 112 -3.97 5.52 19.98
C GLU A 112 -4.87 4.96 21.10
N GLU A 113 -5.98 4.31 20.76
CA GLU A 113 -6.88 3.67 21.73
C GLU A 113 -6.18 2.60 22.59
N LEU A 114 -5.28 1.83 21.97
CA LEU A 114 -4.55 0.74 22.63
C LEU A 114 -3.21 1.19 23.24
N ASN A 115 -2.86 2.47 23.11
CA ASN A 115 -1.58 3.04 23.55
C ASN A 115 -0.36 2.25 23.03
N VAL A 116 -0.38 1.92 21.74
CA VAL A 116 0.72 1.25 21.04
C VAL A 116 1.28 2.11 19.91
N ASP A 117 2.54 1.86 19.58
CA ASP A 117 3.21 2.53 18.46
C ASP A 117 3.22 1.60 17.24
N GLN A 118 2.20 1.76 16.40
CA GLN A 118 2.11 1.11 15.10
C GLN A 118 1.82 2.15 14.03
N SER A 119 2.68 2.21 13.01
CA SER A 119 2.57 3.20 11.94
C SER A 119 2.84 2.55 10.59
N PRO A 120 1.78 2.24 9.82
CA PRO A 120 1.94 1.63 8.51
C PRO A 120 2.86 2.44 7.60
N GLN A 121 3.57 1.74 6.72
CA GLN A 121 4.51 2.33 5.77
C GLN A 121 4.16 1.92 4.35
N TYR A 122 4.17 2.88 3.43
CA TYR A 122 4.02 2.64 2.00
C TYR A 122 5.17 3.27 1.24
N ALA A 123 5.84 2.48 0.40
CA ALA A 123 7.05 2.93 -0.25
C ALA A 123 7.42 2.13 -1.49
N GLN A 124 8.23 2.73 -2.35
CA GLN A 124 8.78 2.07 -3.53
C GLN A 124 9.83 1.03 -3.15
N LEU A 125 9.77 -0.10 -3.85
CA LEU A 125 10.81 -1.12 -3.75
C LEU A 125 12.00 -0.74 -4.65
N LYS A 126 13.10 -0.27 -4.03
CA LYS A 126 14.33 0.06 -4.75
C LYS A 126 14.92 -1.15 -5.46
N ARG A 127 15.64 -0.90 -6.56
CA ARG A 127 16.34 -1.93 -7.36
C ARG A 127 15.42 -3.05 -7.89
N THR A 128 14.12 -2.78 -7.95
CA THR A 128 13.15 -3.71 -8.55
C THR A 128 12.68 -3.22 -9.91
N GLY A 129 13.32 -2.27 -10.58
CA GLY A 129 12.81 -1.78 -11.88
C GLY A 129 11.47 -1.05 -11.78
N HIS A 130 11.17 -0.44 -10.62
CA HIS A 130 10.13 0.58 -10.50
C HIS A 130 10.43 1.72 -11.49
N GLU A 131 9.45 2.10 -12.30
CA GLU A 131 9.59 3.17 -13.28
C GLU A 131 8.97 4.44 -12.73
N PHE A 132 7.64 4.44 -12.62
CA PHE A 132 6.84 5.60 -12.24
C PHE A 132 5.40 5.19 -11.94
N GLY A 133 4.69 6.02 -11.19
CA GLY A 133 3.25 5.93 -10.99
C GLY A 133 2.88 5.27 -9.67
N GLU A 134 1.65 4.79 -9.62
CA GLU A 134 1.03 4.19 -8.44
C GLU A 134 0.69 2.74 -8.66
N PHE A 135 0.56 1.98 -7.56
CA PHE A 135 -0.11 0.69 -7.64
C PHE A 135 -1.61 0.93 -7.85
N LEU A 136 -2.26 0.13 -8.68
CA LEU A 136 -3.68 0.25 -8.98
C LEU A 136 -4.39 -1.06 -8.61
N LEU A 137 -5.35 -0.98 -7.70
CA LEU A 137 -6.31 -2.03 -7.43
C LEU A 137 -7.58 -1.77 -8.25
N VAL A 138 -8.09 -2.80 -8.89
CA VAL A 138 -9.33 -2.73 -9.66
C VAL A 138 -10.30 -3.72 -9.03
N GLY A 139 -11.37 -3.21 -8.42
CA GLY A 139 -12.41 -4.05 -7.85
C GLY A 139 -13.00 -4.99 -8.91
N GLN A 140 -13.02 -6.29 -8.61
CA GLN A 140 -13.78 -7.26 -9.40
C GLN A 140 -15.24 -7.14 -8.96
N ARG A 141 -16.14 -6.87 -9.90
CA ARG A 141 -17.59 -6.97 -9.68
C ARG A 141 -18.04 -8.40 -9.89
#